data_AF-A0A5B8EGZ8-F1
#
_entry.id   AF-A0A5B8EGZ8-F1
#
_cell.length_a   1.000
_cell.length_b   1.000
_cell.length_c   1.000
_cell.angle_alpha   90.00
_cell.angle_beta   90.00
_cell.angle_gamma   90.00
#
_symmetry.space_group_name_H-M   'P 1'
#
loop_
_entity.id
_entity.type
_entity.pdbx_description
1 polymer ?
#
loop_
_entity_poly.entity_id
_entity_poly.type
_entity_poly.pdbx_seq_one_letter_code
_entity_poly.pdbx_strand_id
1 'polypeptide(L)' 'MNIGWDPSLKKDYDYHVVSIFNCNVGNPEQHITYLFSVHDGQPVALVDQTTNGSDCMVKETANQEVRTAFANIFEGNN' A
#
# COMPACT_ATOMS: atom_id res chain seq x y z
N MET A 1 4.56 -14.08 -2.61
CA MET A 1 4.21 -12.67 -2.41
C MET A 1 5.38 -11.81 -2.85
N ASN A 2 5.29 -11.30 -4.07
CA ASN A 2 6.20 -10.32 -4.65
C ASN A 2 5.44 -9.01 -4.82
N ILE A 3 5.97 -7.93 -4.24
CA ILE A 3 5.38 -6.60 -4.28
C ILE A 3 6.34 -5.69 -5.03
N GLY A 4 5.83 -4.87 -5.94
CA GLY A 4 6.69 -3.94 -6.63
C GLY A 4 5.96 -2.96 -7.53
N TRP A 5 6.69 -1.94 -7.93
CA TRP A 5 6.27 -1.00 -8.96
C TRP A 5 7.02 -1.31 -10.25
N ASP A 6 6.27 -1.37 -11.36
CA ASP A 6 6.84 -1.45 -12.70
C ASP A 6 6.02 -0.58 -13.65
N PRO A 7 6.56 0.57 -14.09
CA PRO A 7 5.86 1.46 -15.02
C PRO A 7 5.72 0.84 -16.42
N SER A 8 6.54 -0.16 -16.74
CA SER A 8 6.49 -0.84 -18.03
C SER A 8 5.52 -2.03 -18.05
N LEU A 9 4.97 -2.42 -16.88
CA LEU A 9 4.07 -3.56 -16.70
C LEU A 9 4.60 -4.88 -17.30
N LYS A 10 5.91 -5.08 -17.29
CA LYS A 10 6.58 -6.28 -17.81
C LYS A 10 6.85 -7.31 -16.72
N LYS A 11 6.92 -6.87 -15.47
CA LYS A 11 7.11 -7.73 -14.31
C LYS A 11 5.76 -8.23 -13.81
N ASP A 12 5.71 -9.50 -13.48
CA ASP A 12 4.57 -10.14 -12.85
C ASP A 12 4.73 -10.04 -11.32
N TYR A 13 4.06 -9.06 -10.71
CA TYR A 13 4.05 -8.87 -9.27
C TYR A 13 2.70 -9.33 -8.73
N ASP A 14 2.71 -10.02 -7.59
CA ASP A 14 1.45 -10.35 -6.90
C ASP A 14 0.71 -9.05 -6.54
N TYR A 15 1.43 -8.03 -6.10
CA TYR A 15 0.90 -6.68 -5.86
C TYR A 15 1.65 -5.64 -6.68
N HIS A 16 0.95 -5.03 -7.63
CA HIS A 16 1.45 -3.92 -8.42
C HIS A 16 1.21 -2.60 -7.70
N VAL A 17 2.26 -2.04 -7.10
CA VAL A 17 2.18 -0.76 -6.38
C VAL A 17 1.96 0.37 -7.38
N VAL A 18 1.01 1.25 -7.12
CA VAL A 18 0.71 2.45 -7.93
C VAL A 18 0.99 3.75 -7.19
N SER A 19 0.98 3.73 -5.85
CA SER A 19 1.32 4.89 -5.02
C SER A 19 1.77 4.45 -3.63
N ILE A 20 2.58 5.29 -2.99
CA ILE A 20 3.10 5.07 -1.64
C ILE A 20 2.84 6.32 -0.82
N PHE A 21 2.28 6.13 0.37
CA PHE A 21 2.28 7.15 1.42
C PHE A 21 3.18 6.68 2.55
N ASN A 22 4.00 7.58 3.09
CA ASN A 22 4.84 7.28 4.24
C ASN A 22 4.82 8.45 5.23
N CYS A 23 4.64 8.15 6.51
CA CYS A 23 4.75 9.11 7.59
C CYS A 23 5.56 8.53 8.74
N ASN A 24 6.59 9.24 9.19
CA ASN A 24 7.33 8.88 10.41
C ASN A 24 6.60 9.51 11.60
N VAL A 25 6.39 8.73 12.65
CA VAL A 25 5.57 9.14 13.80
C VAL A 25 6.46 9.23 15.03
N GLY A 26 6.77 10.44 15.49
CA GLY A 26 7.58 10.64 16.69
C GLY A 26 9.07 10.35 16.48
N ASN A 27 9.47 9.07 16.49
CA ASN A 27 10.87 8.66 16.29
C ASN A 27 11.11 8.03 14.89
N PRO A 28 12.36 7.94 14.40
CA PRO A 28 12.66 7.47 13.04
C PRO A 28 12.30 6.01 12.75
N GLU A 29 12.13 5.17 13.77
CA GLU A 29 11.79 3.75 13.62
C GLU A 29 10.27 3.54 13.60
N GLN A 30 9.51 4.53 14.07
CA GLN A 30 8.06 4.53 14.05
C GLN A 30 7.55 5.10 12.75
N HIS A 31 6.83 4.29 11.98
CA HIS A 31 6.28 4.72 10.70
C HIS A 31 4.93 4.10 10.40
N ILE A 32 4.20 4.79 9.54
CA ILE A 32 3.02 4.27 8.86
C ILE A 32 3.29 4.40 7.36
N THR A 33 3.41 3.26 6.69
CA THR A 33 3.60 3.20 5.23
C THR A 33 2.41 2.51 4.62
N TYR A 34 1.72 3.20 3.70
CA TYR A 34 0.70 2.60 2.85
C TYR A 34 1.26 2.30 1.48
N LEU A 35 1.01 1.09 0.98
CA LEU A 35 1.21 0.71 -0.42
C LEU A 35 -0.16 0.57 -1.06
N PHE A 36 -0.51 1.50 -1.93
CA PHE A 36 -1.71 1.40 -2.76
C PHE A 36 -1.35 0.57 -3.98
N SER A 37 -2.01 -0.58 -4.12
CA SER A 37 -1.61 -1.60 -5.08
C SER A 37 -2.81 -2.16 -5.84
N VAL A 38 -2.54 -2.79 -6.98
CA VAL A 38 -3.50 -3.63 -7.70
C VAL A 38 -3.08 -5.09 -7.50
N HIS A 39 -4.02 -5.92 -7.08
CA HIS A 39 -3.85 -7.37 -6.91
C HIS A 39 -5.07 -8.06 -7.53
N ASP A 40 -4.83 -9.00 -8.46
CA ASP A 40 -5.89 -9.69 -9.22
C ASP A 40 -6.92 -8.74 -9.86
N GLY A 41 -6.43 -7.58 -10.35
CA GLY A 41 -7.26 -6.54 -10.97
C GLY A 41 -8.11 -5.72 -10.00
N GLN A 42 -7.97 -5.93 -8.68
CA GLN A 42 -8.69 -5.20 -7.65
C GLN A 42 -7.77 -4.21 -6.91
N PRO A 43 -8.27 -3.04 -6.49
CA PRO A 43 -7.52 -2.12 -5.66
C PRO A 43 -7.36 -2.66 -4.24
N VAL A 44 -6.12 -2.80 -3.77
CA VAL A 44 -5.79 -3.22 -2.41
C VAL A 44 -4.85 -2.20 -1.76
N ALA A 45 -5.25 -1.70 -0.59
CA ALA A 45 -4.41 -0.85 0.25
C ALA A 45 -3.73 -1.71 1.32
N LEU A 46 -2.41 -1.83 1.23
CA LEU A 46 -1.59 -2.47 2.25
C LEU A 46 -1.01 -1.42 3.20
N VAL A 47 -0.77 -1.79 4.45
CA VAL A 47 -0.20 -0.92 5.47
C VAL A 47 0.85 -1.66 6.29
N ASP A 48 1.98 -0.99 6.50
CA ASP A 48 2.90 -1.25 7.61
C ASP A 48 2.67 -0.20 8.71
N GLN A 49 2.60 -0.66 9.95
CA GLN A 49 2.46 0.20 11.14
C GLN A 49 3.50 -0.22 12.18
N THR A 50 4.76 -0.08 11.83
CA THR A 50 5.86 -0.44 12.72
C THR A 50 6.01 0.58 13.85
N THR A 51 6.05 0.08 15.08
CA THR A 51 6.27 0.89 16.29
C THR A 51 7.69 0.76 16.86
N ASN A 52 8.45 -0.22 16.37
CA ASN A 52 9.84 -0.52 16.70
C ASN A 52 10.41 -1.49 15.64
N GLY A 53 11.52 -1.16 15.00
CA GLY A 53 12.17 -1.99 13.97
C GLY A 53 12.32 -1.32 12.60
N SER A 54 13.16 -1.91 11.75
CA SER A 54 13.51 -1.40 10.41
C SER A 54 12.79 -2.09 9.26
N ASP A 55 12.14 -3.22 9.51
CA ASP A 55 11.55 -4.05 8.47
C ASP A 55 10.13 -3.58 8.16
N CYS A 56 9.85 -3.29 6.89
CA CYS A 56 8.53 -2.93 6.41
C CYS A 56 7.72 -4.20 6.13
N MET A 57 6.77 -4.52 7.00
CA MET A 57 5.94 -5.72 6.95
C MET A 57 4.47 -5.35 6.70
N VAL A 58 4.11 -5.35 5.43
CA VAL A 58 2.78 -4.90 5.01
C VAL A 58 1.70 -5.98 5.11
N LYS A 59 0.49 -5.56 5.43
CA LYS A 59 -0.76 -6.36 5.41
C LYS A 59 -1.90 -5.52 4.86
N GLU A 60 -3.01 -6.13 4.45
CA GLU A 60 -4.22 -5.34 4.13
C GLU A 60 -4.61 -4.45 5.29
N THR A 61 -4.90 -3.18 4.99
CA THR A 61 -5.32 -2.23 6.03
C THR A 61 -6.69 -2.62 6.59
N ALA A 62 -6.83 -2.51 7.92
CA ALA A 62 -8.12 -2.61 8.58
C ALA A 62 -8.90 -1.27 8.53
N ASN A 63 -8.29 -0.18 8.05
CA ASN A 63 -8.96 1.11 7.95
C ASN A 63 -9.94 1.12 6.76
N GLN A 64 -11.23 0.97 7.07
CA GLN A 64 -12.28 0.88 6.05
C GLN A 64 -12.41 2.15 5.21
N GLU A 65 -12.15 3.33 5.77
CA GLU A 65 -12.22 4.59 5.02
C GLU A 65 -11.14 4.65 3.95
N VAL A 66 -9.91 4.24 4.28
CA VAL A 66 -8.80 4.18 3.31
C VAL A 66 -9.09 3.17 2.20
N ARG A 67 -9.64 1.99 2.53
CA ARG A 67 -10.02 0.97 1.53
C ARG A 67 -11.06 1.52 0.57
N THR A 68 -12.15 2.08 1.11
CA THR A 68 -13.25 2.62 0.30
C THR A 68 -12.80 3.79 -0.55
N ALA A 69 -12.03 4.73 0.01
CA ALA A 69 -11.53 5.88 -0.73
C ALA A 69 -10.61 5.46 -1.88
N PHE A 70 -9.71 4.50 -1.66
CA PHE A 70 -8.84 4.01 -2.72
C PHE A 70 -9.61 3.27 -3.81
N ALA A 71 -10.60 2.44 -3.44
CA ALA A 71 -11.47 1.77 -4.41
C ALA A 71 -12.22 2.79 -5.29
N ASN A 72 -12.79 3.83 -4.68
CA ASN A 72 -13.48 4.90 -5.42
C ASN A 72 -12.54 5.62 -6.42
N ILE A 73 -11.33 5.97 -5.99
CA ILE A 73 -10.33 6.59 -6.87
C ILE A 73 -9.96 5.66 -8.03
N PHE A 74 -9.77 4.37 -7.76
CA PHE A 74 -9.43 3.37 -8.77
C PHE A 74 -10.53 3.20 -9.81
N GLU A 75 -11.79 3.22 -9.38
CA GLU A 75 -12.97 3.16 -10.25
C GLU A 75 -13.27 4.48 -10.99
N GLY A 76 -12.64 5.58 -10.59
CA GLY A 76 -12.88 6.92 -11.14
C GLY A 76 -14.12 7.62 -10.56
N ASN A 77 -14.60 7.18 -9.41
CA ASN A 77 -15.73 7.75 -8.68
C ASN A 77 -15.23 8.86 -7.73
N ASN A 78 -15.49 10.13 -8.06
CA ASN A 78 -15.13 11.30 -7.22
C ASN A 78 -16.37 12.10 -6.80
#